data_AF-A0A6B9ZCN1-F1
#
_entry.id   AF-A0A6B9ZCN1-F1
#
_cell.length_a   1.000
_cell.length_b   1.000
_cell.length_c   1.000
_cell.angle_alpha   90.00
_cell.angle_beta   90.00
_cell.angle_gamma   90.00
#
_symmetry.space_group_name_H-M   'P 1'
#
loop_
_entity.id
_entity.type
_entity.pdbx_description
1 polymer ?
#
loop_
_entity_poly.entity_id
_entity_poly.type
_entity_poly.pdbx_seq_one_letter_code
_entity_poly.pdbx_strand_id
1 'polypeptide(L)'
;MSQNNPLFEPIHGISLYDYSAANAKLANGVAVDAICSALGVEAPVWEDASQGWAQRMQEDPTYTVIAEMGTLFGQADQHPKLGSLQSAGGAGNTENLQRLATDRYFYEELNGARTAAYEAGLDGAQWIQDNYGLSLGDFQQVAMQWMELQKQESPEETLEYVNHMDAKRQEYGRMFAAENGGNIADDVDF
;
A
#
# COMPACT_ATOMS: atom_id res chain seq x y z
N MET A 1 14.43 -33.17 -1.90
CA MET A 1 13.66 -33.78 -0.79
C MET A 1 13.64 -32.79 0.35
N SER A 2 12.49 -32.17 0.64
CA SER A 2 12.18 -31.48 1.92
C SER A 2 10.67 -31.31 2.02
N GLN A 3 9.91 -32.41 1.99
CA GLN A 3 8.44 -32.39 2.01
C GLN A 3 7.83 -32.33 3.43
N ASN A 4 8.61 -32.11 4.49
CA ASN A 4 8.10 -31.94 5.86
C ASN A 4 9.11 -31.15 6.71
N ASN A 5 9.21 -29.84 6.51
CA ASN A 5 9.83 -28.98 7.54
C ASN A 5 8.73 -28.68 8.58
N PRO A 6 8.86 -29.11 9.84
CA PRO A 6 7.86 -28.84 10.89
C PRO A 6 7.54 -27.35 11.04
N LEU A 7 8.50 -26.48 10.69
CA LEU A 7 8.32 -25.03 10.72
C LEU A 7 7.21 -24.55 9.76
N PHE A 8 6.90 -25.31 8.72
CA PHE A 8 5.91 -24.97 7.70
C PHE A 8 4.59 -25.74 7.83
N GLU A 9 4.38 -26.48 8.92
CA GLU A 9 3.11 -27.15 9.17
C GLU A 9 1.95 -26.14 9.30
N PRO A 10 0.84 -26.31 8.56
CA PRO A 10 -0.30 -25.40 8.66
C PRO A 10 -0.86 -25.31 10.08
N ILE A 11 -1.25 -24.10 10.51
CA ILE A 11 -1.88 -23.86 11.81
C ILE A 11 -3.38 -23.68 11.56
N HIS A 12 -4.21 -24.54 12.17
CA HIS A 12 -5.66 -24.62 11.88
C HIS A 12 -6.00 -24.78 10.38
N GLY A 13 -5.12 -25.43 9.61
CA GLY A 13 -5.29 -25.58 8.17
C GLY A 13 -4.91 -24.35 7.34
N ILE A 14 -4.45 -23.27 7.97
CA ILE A 14 -3.91 -22.07 7.30
C ILE A 14 -2.42 -22.31 7.03
N SER A 15 -2.08 -22.47 5.75
CA SER A 15 -0.70 -22.65 5.31
C SER A 15 0.10 -21.35 5.45
N LEU A 16 1.44 -21.46 5.39
CA LEU A 16 2.28 -20.25 5.34
C LEU A 16 1.98 -19.40 4.11
N TYR A 17 1.56 -20.00 2.99
CA TYR A 17 1.17 -19.27 1.78
C TYR A 17 -0.11 -18.46 1.98
N ASP A 18 -1.16 -19.09 2.54
CA ASP A 18 -2.42 -18.40 2.85
C ASP A 18 -2.17 -17.28 3.86
N TYR A 19 -1.37 -17.54 4.92
CA TYR A 19 -1.03 -16.54 5.94
C TYR A 19 -0.24 -15.36 5.37
N SER A 20 0.78 -15.63 4.54
CA SER A 20 1.62 -14.58 3.95
C SER A 20 0.83 -13.71 2.97
N ALA A 21 0.02 -14.34 2.11
CA ALA A 21 -0.83 -13.62 1.16
C ALA A 21 -1.93 -12.82 1.88
N ALA A 22 -2.53 -13.37 2.94
CA ALA A 22 -3.49 -12.64 3.77
C ALA A 22 -2.86 -11.40 4.43
N ASN A 23 -1.65 -11.52 4.98
CA ASN A 23 -0.94 -10.37 5.56
C ASN A 23 -0.64 -9.29 4.51
N ALA A 24 -0.31 -9.68 3.27
CA ALA A 24 -0.15 -8.71 2.19
C ALA A 24 -1.47 -7.99 1.85
N LYS A 25 -2.60 -8.71 1.85
CA LYS A 25 -3.90 -8.10 1.62
C LYS A 25 -4.35 -7.21 2.79
N LEU A 26 -4.06 -7.58 4.03
CA LEU A 26 -4.27 -6.72 5.21
C LEU A 26 -3.43 -5.44 5.11
N ALA A 27 -2.16 -5.53 4.73
CA ALA A 27 -1.30 -4.37 4.51
C ALA A 27 -1.82 -3.44 3.39
N ASN A 28 -2.54 -4.00 2.42
CA ASN A 28 -3.23 -3.26 1.36
C ASN A 28 -4.68 -2.86 1.71
N GLY A 29 -5.07 -2.94 2.98
CA GLY A 29 -6.36 -2.45 3.47
C GLY A 29 -7.56 -3.34 3.13
N VAL A 30 -7.35 -4.61 2.77
CA VAL A 30 -8.44 -5.58 2.65
C VAL A 30 -8.93 -5.94 4.05
N ALA A 31 -10.24 -5.91 4.26
CA ALA A 31 -10.84 -6.26 5.55
C ALA A 31 -10.60 -7.74 5.92
N VAL A 32 -10.33 -8.00 7.20
CA VAL A 32 -10.10 -9.36 7.71
C VAL A 32 -11.27 -10.31 7.41
N ASP A 33 -12.51 -9.82 7.46
CA ASP A 33 -13.70 -10.61 7.14
C ASP A 33 -13.72 -11.08 5.68
N ALA A 34 -13.26 -10.24 4.75
CA ALA A 34 -13.16 -10.60 3.34
C ALA A 34 -12.08 -11.67 3.10
N ILE A 35 -10.96 -11.57 3.82
CA ILE A 35 -9.88 -12.57 3.79
C ILE A 35 -10.37 -13.89 4.37
N CYS A 36 -11.00 -13.86 5.55
CA CYS A 36 -11.56 -15.05 6.20
C CYS A 36 -12.58 -15.75 5.30
N SER A 37 -13.49 -14.97 4.70
CA SER A 37 -14.48 -15.49 3.74
C SER A 37 -13.82 -16.12 2.51
N ALA A 38 -12.77 -15.53 1.95
CA ALA A 38 -12.08 -16.06 0.78
C ALA A 38 -11.27 -17.33 1.10
N LEU A 39 -10.68 -17.40 2.29
CA LEU A 39 -9.97 -18.58 2.76
C LEU A 39 -10.93 -19.72 3.15
N GLY A 40 -12.16 -19.38 3.53
CA GLY A 40 -13.17 -20.32 4.04
C GLY A 40 -12.97 -20.66 5.52
N VAL A 41 -12.51 -19.68 6.30
CA VAL A 41 -12.23 -19.82 7.74
C VAL A 41 -13.03 -18.79 8.55
N GLU A 42 -13.28 -19.09 9.82
CA GLU A 42 -13.91 -18.15 10.75
C GLU A 42 -12.87 -17.20 11.35
N ALA A 43 -13.26 -15.97 11.69
CA ALA A 43 -12.35 -14.96 12.25
C ALA A 43 -11.57 -15.45 13.50
N PRO A 44 -12.18 -16.16 14.47
CA PRO A 44 -11.42 -16.71 15.60
C PRO A 44 -10.34 -17.72 15.17
N VAL A 45 -10.61 -18.53 14.13
CA VAL A 45 -9.65 -19.50 13.60
C VAL A 45 -8.47 -18.78 12.93
N TRP A 46 -8.75 -17.69 12.20
CA TRP A 46 -7.73 -16.83 11.64
C TRP A 46 -6.86 -16.15 12.71
N GLU A 47 -7.49 -15.61 13.76
CA GLU A 47 -6.78 -14.97 14.88
C GLU A 47 -5.85 -15.95 15.60
N ASP A 48 -6.34 -17.14 15.96
CA ASP A 48 -5.54 -18.17 16.61
C ASP A 48 -4.38 -18.64 15.72
N ALA A 49 -4.63 -18.84 14.43
CA ALA A 49 -3.57 -19.22 13.49
C ALA A 49 -2.52 -18.12 13.32
N SER A 50 -2.95 -16.86 13.29
CA SER A 50 -2.05 -15.70 13.19
C SER A 50 -1.14 -15.58 14.40
N GLN A 51 -1.67 -15.80 15.60
CA GLN A 51 -0.87 -15.86 16.83
C GLN A 51 0.11 -17.03 16.78
N GLY A 52 -0.32 -18.21 16.32
CA GLY A 52 0.55 -19.37 16.18
C GLY A 52 1.71 -19.14 15.20
N TRP A 53 1.45 -18.49 14.06
CA TRP A 53 2.50 -18.14 13.10
C TRP A 53 3.45 -17.09 13.66
N ALA A 54 2.94 -16.06 14.34
CA ALA A 54 3.76 -15.06 15.02
C ALA A 54 4.68 -15.68 16.08
N GLN A 55 4.13 -16.56 16.93
CA GLN A 55 4.91 -17.30 17.91
C GLN A 55 5.97 -18.18 17.24
N ARG A 56 5.62 -18.91 16.18
CA ARG A 56 6.58 -19.77 15.47
C ARG A 56 7.72 -18.98 14.84
N MET A 57 7.45 -17.79 14.30
CA MET A 57 8.49 -16.89 13.80
C MET A 57 9.39 -16.38 14.93
N GLN A 58 8.82 -16.09 16.11
CA GLN A 58 9.58 -15.66 17.29
C GLN A 58 10.48 -16.78 17.84
N GLU A 59 10.01 -18.02 17.78
CA GLU A 59 10.72 -19.20 18.28
C GLU A 59 11.70 -19.81 17.28
N ASP A 60 11.69 -19.38 16.00
CA ASP A 60 12.61 -19.84 14.96
C ASP A 60 13.93 -19.03 14.97
N PRO A 61 15.02 -19.54 15.56
CA PRO A 61 16.29 -18.81 15.64
C PRO A 61 17.01 -18.71 14.29
N THR A 62 16.54 -19.43 13.27
CA THR A 62 17.15 -19.46 11.95
C THR A 62 16.52 -18.45 10.99
N TYR A 63 15.43 -17.78 11.40
CA TYR A 63 14.66 -16.86 10.56
C TYR A 63 14.15 -17.49 9.27
N THR A 64 14.01 -18.82 9.23
CA THR A 64 13.55 -19.57 8.06
C THR A 64 12.09 -19.23 7.75
N VAL A 65 11.23 -19.19 8.77
CA VAL A 65 9.79 -18.91 8.58
C VAL A 65 9.57 -17.48 8.09
N ILE A 66 10.25 -16.49 8.68
CA ILE A 66 10.08 -15.08 8.29
C ILE A 66 10.66 -14.80 6.88
N ALA A 67 11.75 -15.46 6.49
CA ALA A 67 12.33 -15.33 5.15
C ALA A 67 11.39 -15.90 4.07
N GLU A 68 10.81 -17.08 4.32
CA GLU A 68 9.83 -17.69 3.42
C GLU A 68 8.54 -16.87 3.37
N MET A 69 8.06 -16.38 4.53
CA MET A 69 6.90 -15.49 4.60
C MET A 69 7.10 -14.24 3.73
N GLY A 70 8.26 -13.59 3.80
CA GLY A 70 8.56 -12.41 2.97
C GLY A 70 8.54 -12.71 1.47
N THR A 71 9.01 -13.89 1.08
CA THR A 71 8.96 -14.34 -0.33
C THR A 71 7.52 -14.56 -0.79
N LEU A 72 6.70 -15.25 0.01
CA LEU A 72 5.30 -15.54 -0.30
C LEU A 72 4.41 -14.29 -0.23
N PHE A 73 4.73 -13.36 0.67
CA PHE A 73 4.09 -12.05 0.77
C PHE A 73 4.22 -11.27 -0.54
N GLY A 74 5.42 -11.24 -1.14
CA GLY A 74 5.65 -10.60 -2.45
C GLY A 74 4.95 -11.30 -3.63
N GLN A 75 4.39 -12.50 -3.42
CA GLN A 75 3.65 -13.28 -4.41
C GLN A 75 2.14 -13.29 -4.15
N ALA A 76 1.64 -12.46 -3.23
CA ALA A 76 0.24 -12.49 -2.81
C ALA A 76 -0.77 -12.33 -3.95
N ASP A 77 -0.43 -11.59 -5.01
CA ASP A 77 -1.30 -11.39 -6.18
C ASP A 77 -1.44 -12.66 -7.05
N GLN A 78 -0.53 -13.62 -6.88
CA GLN A 78 -0.59 -14.94 -7.52
C GLN A 78 -1.41 -15.95 -6.69
N HIS A 79 -1.90 -15.56 -5.51
CA HIS A 79 -2.64 -16.45 -4.62
C HIS A 79 -4.00 -16.82 -5.21
N PRO A 80 -4.36 -18.13 -5.33
CA PRO A 80 -5.56 -18.55 -6.05
C PRO A 80 -6.87 -18.07 -5.42
N LYS A 81 -6.87 -17.84 -4.10
CA LYS A 81 -8.05 -17.36 -3.35
C LYS A 81 -8.02 -15.88 -3.02
N LEU A 82 -6.81 -15.30 -2.92
CA LEU A 82 -6.61 -13.97 -2.34
C LEU A 82 -6.08 -12.96 -3.35
N GLY A 83 -5.47 -13.41 -4.45
CA GLY A 83 -4.78 -12.54 -5.40
C GLY A 83 -5.68 -11.46 -5.98
N SER A 84 -6.95 -11.78 -6.23
CA SER A 84 -7.96 -10.84 -6.72
C SER A 84 -8.68 -10.02 -5.65
N LEU A 85 -8.45 -10.27 -4.36
CA LEU A 85 -9.08 -9.48 -3.31
C LEU A 85 -8.51 -8.05 -3.31
N GLN A 86 -9.42 -7.09 -3.26
CA GLN A 86 -9.15 -5.67 -3.17
C GLN A 86 -9.89 -5.10 -1.96
N SER A 87 -9.40 -3.97 -1.45
CA SER A 87 -10.04 -3.28 -0.34
C SER A 87 -11.45 -2.81 -0.75
N ALA A 88 -12.36 -2.70 0.22
CA ALA A 88 -13.77 -2.34 -0.03
C ALA A 88 -13.96 -0.92 -0.61
N GLY A 89 -12.91 -0.08 -0.65
CA GLY A 89 -12.87 1.18 -1.41
C GLY A 89 -12.72 1.00 -2.94
N GLY A 90 -12.63 -0.25 -3.42
CA GLY A 90 -12.23 -0.62 -4.78
C GLY A 90 -13.12 -0.13 -5.92
N ALA A 91 -14.42 0.11 -5.70
CA ALA A 91 -15.35 0.42 -6.78
C ALA A 91 -15.14 1.81 -7.42
N GLY A 92 -14.56 2.78 -6.67
CA GLY A 92 -14.08 4.06 -7.20
C GLY A 92 -12.57 4.09 -7.45
N ASN A 93 -11.83 3.13 -6.89
CA ASN A 93 -10.38 3.02 -7.00
C ASN A 93 -9.95 2.57 -8.41
N THR A 94 -10.66 1.66 -9.10
CA THR A 94 -10.18 1.15 -10.40
C THR A 94 -9.96 2.26 -11.43
N GLU A 95 -10.84 3.26 -11.47
CA GLU A 95 -10.68 4.43 -12.35
C GLU A 95 -9.48 5.29 -11.92
N ASN A 96 -9.34 5.58 -10.63
CA ASN A 96 -8.22 6.35 -10.11
C ASN A 96 -6.88 5.60 -10.25
N LEU A 97 -6.85 4.28 -10.11
CA LEU A 97 -5.68 3.44 -10.31
C LEU A 97 -5.27 3.41 -11.78
N GLN A 98 -6.26 3.28 -12.67
CA GLN A 98 -6.02 3.38 -14.11
C GLN A 98 -5.48 4.76 -14.46
N ARG A 99 -6.07 5.84 -13.93
CA ARG A 99 -5.56 7.21 -14.11
C ARG A 99 -4.16 7.35 -13.55
N LEU A 100 -3.88 6.85 -12.35
CA LEU A 100 -2.54 6.89 -11.74
C LEU A 100 -1.49 6.23 -12.66
N ALA A 101 -1.85 5.13 -13.31
CA ALA A 101 -0.98 4.36 -14.19
C ALA A 101 -0.85 4.91 -15.62
N THR A 102 -1.72 5.82 -16.06
CA THR A 102 -1.80 6.25 -17.47
C THR A 102 -1.74 7.77 -17.67
N ASP A 103 -2.00 8.54 -16.62
CA ASP A 103 -1.99 10.00 -16.63
C ASP A 103 -0.83 10.49 -15.77
N ARG A 104 0.22 10.97 -16.44
CA ARG A 104 1.45 11.47 -15.80
C ARG A 104 1.19 12.67 -14.90
N TYR A 105 0.25 13.55 -15.29
CA TYR A 105 -0.11 14.72 -14.49
C TYR A 105 -0.83 14.32 -13.22
N PHE A 106 -1.77 13.37 -13.31
CA PHE A 106 -2.47 12.87 -12.14
C PHE A 106 -1.51 12.14 -11.16
N TYR A 107 -0.54 11.38 -11.68
CA TYR A 107 0.51 10.80 -10.84
C TYR A 107 1.33 11.86 -10.10
N GLU A 108 1.79 12.91 -10.79
CA GLU A 108 2.56 13.98 -10.16
C GLU A 108 1.72 14.85 -9.22
N GLU A 109 0.45 15.06 -9.52
CA GLU A 109 -0.50 15.72 -8.62
C GLU A 109 -0.57 15.00 -7.28
N LEU A 110 -0.77 13.68 -7.29
CA LEU A 110 -0.88 12.92 -6.05
C LEU A 110 0.47 12.77 -5.32
N ASN A 111 1.60 12.78 -6.02
CA ASN A 111 2.92 12.89 -5.37
C ASN A 111 3.07 14.24 -4.66
N GLY A 112 2.65 15.33 -5.29
CA GLY A 112 2.60 16.66 -4.69
C GLY A 112 1.69 16.71 -3.45
N ALA A 113 0.46 16.19 -3.57
CA ALA A 113 -0.51 16.12 -2.47
C ALA A 113 0.01 15.31 -1.28
N ARG A 114 0.56 14.12 -1.54
CA ARG A 114 1.14 13.25 -0.52
C ARG A 114 2.31 13.91 0.21
N THR A 115 3.18 14.59 -0.53
CA THR A 115 4.31 15.34 0.05
C THR A 115 3.83 16.47 0.93
N ALA A 116 2.86 17.26 0.46
CA ALA A 116 2.26 18.34 1.23
C ALA A 116 1.58 17.86 2.52
N ALA A 117 0.91 16.70 2.47
CA ALA A 117 0.29 16.10 3.66
C ALA A 117 1.34 15.75 4.71
N TYR A 118 2.47 15.14 4.32
CA TYR A 118 3.57 14.87 5.23
C TYR A 118 4.20 16.15 5.80
N GLU A 119 4.39 17.18 4.97
CA GLU A 119 4.89 18.50 5.39
C GLU A 119 3.94 19.16 6.42
N ALA A 120 2.63 18.92 6.31
CA ALA A 120 1.61 19.37 7.26
C ALA A 120 1.45 18.48 8.50
N GLY A 121 2.26 17.41 8.64
CA GLY A 121 2.20 16.47 9.77
C GLY A 121 1.07 15.44 9.68
N LEU A 122 0.45 15.27 8.52
CA LEU A 122 -0.56 14.26 8.23
C LEU A 122 0.08 13.00 7.65
N ASP A 123 -0.62 11.87 7.74
CA ASP A 123 -0.24 10.68 6.96
C ASP A 123 -0.73 10.84 5.52
N GLY A 124 0.18 11.20 4.61
CA GLY A 124 -0.15 11.39 3.20
C GLY A 124 -0.62 10.11 2.49
N ALA A 125 -0.17 8.93 2.91
CA ALA A 125 -0.64 7.68 2.31
C ALA A 125 -2.08 7.41 2.71
N GLN A 126 -2.40 7.60 3.99
CA GLN A 126 -3.77 7.49 4.49
C GLN A 126 -4.69 8.53 3.84
N TRP A 127 -4.25 9.78 3.70
CA TRP A 127 -5.05 10.83 3.06
C TRP A 127 -5.37 10.49 1.60
N ILE A 128 -4.39 10.00 0.84
CA ILE A 128 -4.60 9.54 -0.53
C ILE A 128 -5.58 8.36 -0.57
N GLN A 129 -5.44 7.41 0.35
CA GLN A 129 -6.36 6.29 0.46
C GLN A 129 -7.79 6.74 0.75
N ASP A 130 -7.97 7.69 1.66
CA ASP A 130 -9.30 8.20 2.05
C ASP A 130 -9.97 9.01 0.94
N ASN A 131 -9.20 9.77 0.17
CA ASN A 131 -9.73 10.70 -0.85
C ASN A 131 -9.79 10.11 -2.26
N TYR A 132 -8.91 9.15 -2.58
CA TYR A 132 -8.78 8.58 -3.92
C TYR A 132 -8.98 7.07 -3.96
N GLY A 133 -9.09 6.41 -2.80
CA GLY A 133 -9.22 4.95 -2.71
C GLY A 133 -7.92 4.21 -3.04
N LEU A 134 -6.81 4.91 -3.25
CA LEU A 134 -5.53 4.36 -3.68
C LEU A 134 -4.69 3.98 -2.47
N SER A 135 -4.27 2.71 -2.40
CA SER A 135 -3.39 2.23 -1.34
C SER A 135 -1.94 2.64 -1.57
N LEU A 136 -1.11 2.53 -0.52
CA LEU A 136 0.34 2.68 -0.67
C LEU A 136 0.93 1.65 -1.64
N GLY A 137 0.39 0.42 -1.66
CA GLY A 137 0.79 -0.64 -2.59
C GLY A 137 0.51 -0.28 -4.05
N ASP A 138 -0.67 0.28 -4.33
CA ASP A 138 -1.04 0.78 -5.65
C ASP A 138 -0.04 1.84 -6.14
N PHE A 139 0.33 2.78 -5.26
CA PHE A 139 1.34 3.79 -5.54
C PHE A 139 2.72 3.20 -5.84
N GLN A 140 3.17 2.23 -5.04
CA GLN A 140 4.48 1.60 -5.23
C GLN A 140 4.55 0.85 -6.56
N GLN A 141 3.48 0.14 -6.92
CA GLN A 141 3.41 -0.57 -8.20
C GLN A 141 3.51 0.39 -9.38
N VAL A 142 2.72 1.47 -9.36
CA VAL A 142 2.70 2.45 -10.45
C VAL A 142 3.98 3.30 -10.49
N ALA A 143 4.59 3.60 -9.34
CA ALA A 143 5.87 4.32 -9.29
C ALA A 143 7.00 3.57 -10.02
N MET A 144 7.05 2.24 -9.94
CA MET A 144 8.03 1.44 -10.69
C MET A 144 7.82 1.55 -12.21
N GLN A 145 6.56 1.59 -12.67
CA GLN A 145 6.25 1.80 -14.08
C GLN A 145 6.73 3.18 -14.56
N TRP A 146 6.42 4.24 -13.81
CA TRP A 146 6.84 5.60 -14.18
C TRP A 146 8.35 5.79 -14.11
N MET A 147 9.05 5.12 -13.18
CA MET A 147 10.51 5.14 -13.13
C MET A 147 11.14 4.59 -14.42
N GLU A 148 10.53 3.58 -15.06
CA GLU A 148 11.01 3.06 -16.33
C GLU A 148 10.69 4.02 -17.49
N LEU A 149 9.48 4.58 -17.52
CA LEU A 149 9.06 5.54 -18.54
C LEU A 149 9.87 6.84 -18.49
N GLN A 150 10.21 7.30 -17.28
CA GLN A 150 11.00 8.51 -17.07
C GLN A 150 12.41 8.42 -17.68
N LYS A 151 12.97 7.21 -17.85
CA LYS A 151 14.25 7.03 -18.55
C LYS A 151 14.18 7.43 -20.03
N GLN A 152 12.98 7.55 -20.58
CA GLN A 152 12.70 7.91 -21.97
C GLN A 152 12.22 9.36 -22.10
N GLU A 153 11.91 10.04 -20.99
CA GLU A 153 11.49 11.44 -20.97
C GLU A 153 12.66 12.36 -21.40
N SER A 154 12.33 13.43 -22.13
CA SER A 154 13.28 14.50 -22.40
C SER A 154 13.55 15.33 -21.13
N PRO A 155 14.64 16.11 -21.09
CA PRO A 155 14.88 17.05 -20.01
C PRO A 155 13.74 18.07 -19.83
N GLU A 156 13.11 18.51 -20.93
CA GLU A 156 11.97 19.44 -20.90
C GLU A 156 10.73 18.78 -20.29
N GLU A 157 10.40 17.56 -20.68
CA GLU A 157 9.29 16.79 -20.11
C GLU A 157 9.51 16.53 -18.62
N THR A 158 10.73 16.12 -18.24
CA THR A 158 11.11 15.92 -16.84
C THR A 158 10.89 17.20 -16.03
N LEU A 159 11.34 18.35 -16.55
CA LEU A 159 11.19 19.64 -15.88
C LEU A 159 9.72 20.06 -15.77
N GLU A 160 8.91 19.82 -16.80
CA GLU A 160 7.47 20.09 -16.80
C GLU A 160 6.76 19.32 -15.67
N TYR A 161 7.04 18.02 -15.54
CA TYR A 161 6.43 17.17 -14.51
C TYR A 161 6.90 17.53 -13.09
N VAL A 162 8.18 17.85 -12.91
CA VAL A 162 8.70 18.34 -11.62
C VAL A 162 8.02 19.66 -11.22
N ASN A 163 7.87 20.60 -12.17
CA ASN A 163 7.18 21.86 -11.90
C ASN A 163 5.70 21.65 -11.58
N HIS A 164 5.04 20.72 -12.27
CA HIS A 164 3.65 20.37 -11.99
C HIS A 164 3.49 19.79 -10.57
N MET A 165 4.33 18.83 -10.21
CA MET A 165 4.35 18.24 -8.86
C MET A 165 4.54 19.31 -7.79
N ASP A 166 5.49 20.24 -7.99
CA ASP A 166 5.74 21.32 -7.03
C ASP A 166 4.56 22.28 -6.91
N ALA A 167 3.94 22.67 -8.03
CA ALA A 167 2.75 23.51 -8.03
C ALA A 167 1.60 22.86 -7.25
N LYS A 168 1.39 21.54 -7.43
CA LYS A 168 0.38 20.78 -6.70
C LYS A 168 0.73 20.63 -5.23
N ARG A 169 1.98 20.39 -4.89
CA ARG A 169 2.45 20.40 -3.49
C ARG A 169 2.09 21.72 -2.79
N GLN A 170 2.37 22.86 -3.42
CA GLN A 170 2.02 24.16 -2.84
C GLN A 170 0.50 24.38 -2.72
N GLU A 171 -0.28 23.91 -3.70
CA GLU A 171 -1.74 23.98 -3.68
C GLU A 171 -2.34 23.19 -2.50
N TYR A 172 -1.95 21.91 -2.37
CA TYR A 172 -2.40 21.06 -1.26
C TYR A 172 -1.86 21.52 0.10
N GLY A 173 -0.64 22.06 0.16
CA GLY A 173 -0.08 22.64 1.39
C GLY A 173 -0.94 23.80 1.91
N ARG A 174 -1.41 24.69 1.02
CA ARG A 174 -2.34 25.76 1.39
C ARG A 174 -3.69 25.21 1.86
N MET A 175 -4.20 24.16 1.21
CA MET A 175 -5.44 23.51 1.60
C MET A 175 -5.35 22.93 3.02
N PHE A 176 -4.31 22.14 3.31
CA PHE A 176 -4.11 21.55 4.65
C PHE A 176 -3.90 22.60 5.74
N ALA A 177 -3.17 23.68 5.45
CA ALA A 177 -2.98 24.79 6.37
C ALA A 177 -4.30 25.52 6.70
N ALA A 178 -5.20 25.65 5.71
CA ALA A 178 -6.52 26.24 5.91
C ALA A 178 -7.42 25.34 6.77
N GLU A 179 -7.40 24.03 6.51
CA GLU A 179 -8.23 23.03 7.22
C GLU A 179 -7.81 22.82 8.68
N ASN A 180 -6.51 22.92 9.00
CA ASN A 180 -5.99 22.82 10.37
C ASN A 180 -6.17 24.10 11.23
N GLY A 181 -7.01 25.04 10.78
CA GLY A 181 -7.35 26.26 11.51
C GLY A 181 -6.50 27.45 11.09
N GLY A 182 -6.62 27.83 9.81
CA GLY A 182 -5.96 28.98 9.19
C GLY A 182 -5.84 30.20 10.12
N ASN A 183 -4.67 30.32 10.74
CA ASN A 183 -4.17 31.52 11.38
C ASN A 183 -2.71 31.24 11.73
N ILE A 184 -1.78 31.63 10.85
CA ILE A 184 -0.51 32.28 11.21
C ILE A 184 -0.01 33.00 9.95
N ALA A 185 -0.14 34.33 10.02
CA ALA A 185 0.62 35.35 9.30
C ALA A 185 0.32 35.59 7.80
N ASP A 186 -0.79 36.28 7.52
CA ASP A 186 -0.63 37.57 6.83
C ASP A 186 0.20 38.47 7.77
N ASP A 187 1.20 39.17 7.24
CA ASP A 187 2.16 40.08 7.90
C ASP A 187 3.55 39.48 8.19
N VAL A 188 4.43 39.51 7.19
CA VAL A 188 5.76 40.15 7.35
C VAL A 188 6.21 40.76 6.01
N ASP A 189 6.01 42.06 5.84
CA ASP A 189 6.84 42.89 4.95
C ASP A 189 8.23 43.08 5.61
N PHE A 190 9.30 42.86 4.84
CA PHE A 190 10.64 43.40 5.10
C PHE A 190 11.26 43.93 3.81
#